data_AF-A0A2Z6AMJ2-F1
#
_entry.id   AF-A0A2Z6AMJ2-F1
#
_cell.length_a   1.000
_cell.length_b   1.000
_cell.length_c   1.000
_cell.angle_alpha   90.00
_cell.angle_beta   90.00
_cell.angle_gamma   90.00
#
_symmetry.space_group_name_H-M   'P 1'
#
loop_
_entity.id
_entity.type
_entity.pdbx_description
1 polymer ?
#
loop_
_entity_poly.entity_id
_entity_poly.type
_entity_poly.pdbx_seq_one_letter_code
_entity_poly.pdbx_strand_id
1 'polypeptide(L)'
;MLGRTAIRLKEVEATAGLGQFVATSVKELDEAMAQLDEPAISKHGVVIEENLDDVVTYSVGTTRLFGEAISYWGTQRLTTNNSGATVYGGSTLHVVRGSLERLASLGLADELQQGIDKAIAYDAIVSRIYPDLLASRRNYDVAAGVTSYGECRIGVLEQSWRAGGASGAEIAAFEALARDPGRSAVTCMSMEIYGEVDAAPNGSIIYYSGVDPVAGPMTKYVMELE
;
A
#
# COMPACT_ATOMS: atom_id res chain seq x y z
N MET A 1 -5.27 24.10 -7.70
CA MET A 1 -4.12 23.20 -7.94
C MET A 1 -3.58 23.39 -9.36
N LEU A 2 -4.41 23.19 -10.39
CA LEU A 2 -4.07 23.54 -11.77
C LEU A 2 -3.60 25.01 -11.88
N GLY A 3 -2.47 25.22 -12.56
CA GLY A 3 -1.75 26.49 -12.63
C GLY A 3 -0.55 26.60 -11.67
N ARG A 4 -0.44 25.71 -10.67
CA ARG A 4 0.76 25.55 -9.83
C ARG A 4 1.39 24.16 -9.96
N THR A 5 0.58 23.14 -10.24
CA THR A 5 1.03 21.75 -10.38
C THR A 5 0.05 20.93 -11.21
N ALA A 6 0.53 19.78 -11.67
CA ALA A 6 -0.30 18.76 -12.30
C ALA A 6 -1.24 18.15 -11.25
N ILE A 7 -2.43 17.74 -11.69
CA ILE A 7 -3.41 17.08 -10.85
C ILE A 7 -3.65 15.67 -11.36
N ARG A 8 -4.03 14.79 -10.45
CA ARG A 8 -4.41 13.42 -10.77
C ARG A 8 -5.88 13.21 -10.48
N LEU A 9 -6.56 12.60 -11.45
CA LEU A 9 -7.94 12.13 -11.34
C LEU A 9 -7.94 10.63 -11.15
N LYS A 10 -8.81 10.15 -10.26
CA LYS A 10 -9.04 8.71 -10.04
C LYS A 10 -10.53 8.44 -9.91
N GLU A 11 -11.02 7.43 -10.61
CA GLU A 11 -12.31 6.83 -10.32
C GLU A 11 -12.28 6.15 -8.94
N VAL A 12 -13.35 6.30 -8.17
CA VAL A 12 -13.42 5.82 -6.78
C VAL A 12 -13.43 4.29 -6.69
N GLU A 13 -14.01 3.61 -7.67
CA GLU A 13 -14.12 2.15 -7.69
C GLU A 13 -12.96 1.46 -8.45
N ALA A 14 -12.05 2.24 -9.04
CA ALA A 14 -10.93 1.66 -9.77
C ALA A 14 -9.94 1.00 -8.83
N THR A 15 -9.48 -0.20 -9.20
CA THR A 15 -8.53 -1.00 -8.41
C THR A 15 -7.14 -0.95 -9.00
N ALA A 16 -6.12 -1.06 -8.13
CA ALA A 16 -4.72 -1.27 -8.52
C ALA A 16 -4.11 -0.20 -9.45
N GLY A 17 -4.55 1.06 -9.30
CA GLY A 17 -3.97 2.18 -10.05
C GLY A 17 -4.46 2.33 -11.50
N LEU A 18 -5.40 1.49 -11.94
CA LEU A 18 -6.05 1.62 -13.24
C LEU A 18 -7.00 2.83 -13.24
N GLY A 19 -7.27 3.40 -14.41
CA GLY A 19 -8.23 4.50 -14.56
C GLY A 19 -7.79 5.83 -13.95
N GLN A 20 -6.47 6.08 -13.86
CA GLN A 20 -5.93 7.36 -13.40
C GLN A 20 -5.51 8.23 -14.58
N PHE A 21 -5.83 9.53 -14.50
CA PHE A 21 -5.43 10.52 -15.50
C PHE A 21 -4.67 11.67 -14.84
N VAL A 22 -3.56 12.11 -15.43
CA VAL A 22 -2.82 13.28 -14.96
C VAL A 22 -3.07 14.45 -15.91
N ALA A 23 -3.64 15.54 -15.38
CA ALA A 23 -3.90 16.76 -16.12
C ALA A 23 -2.92 17.87 -15.70
N THR A 24 -2.27 18.49 -16.67
CA THR A 24 -1.36 19.63 -16.48
C THR A 24 -1.99 20.97 -16.85
N SER A 25 -3.16 20.95 -17.49
CA SER A 25 -3.92 22.14 -17.88
C SER A 25 -5.42 21.97 -17.61
N VAL A 26 -6.16 23.09 -17.56
CA VAL A 26 -7.63 23.07 -17.42
C VAL A 26 -8.26 22.32 -18.59
N LYS A 27 -7.72 22.50 -19.81
CA LYS A 27 -8.20 21.81 -20.99
C LYS A 27 -8.05 20.28 -20.86
N GLU A 28 -6.88 19.81 -20.42
CA GLU A 28 -6.66 18.37 -20.19
C GLU A 28 -7.56 17.82 -19.09
N LEU A 29 -7.84 18.60 -18.04
CA LEU A 29 -8.79 18.22 -17.01
C LEU A 29 -10.20 18.09 -17.60
N ASP A 30 -10.66 19.06 -18.40
CA ASP A 30 -11.97 19.01 -19.02
C ASP A 30 -12.09 17.81 -19.97
N GLU A 31 -11.05 17.52 -20.75
CA GLU A 31 -10.97 16.35 -21.62
C GLU A 31 -11.01 15.03 -20.84
N ALA A 32 -10.35 14.96 -19.68
CA ALA A 32 -10.38 13.79 -18.81
C ALA A 32 -11.76 13.60 -18.17
N MET A 33 -12.35 14.67 -17.64
CA MET A 33 -13.68 14.64 -17.04
C MET A 33 -14.76 14.23 -18.05
N ALA A 34 -14.62 14.63 -19.31
CA ALA A 34 -15.54 14.25 -20.38
C ALA A 34 -15.48 12.75 -20.75
N GLN A 35 -14.42 12.03 -20.36
CA GLN A 35 -14.28 10.59 -20.58
C GLN A 35 -14.85 9.76 -19.43
N LEU A 36 -15.10 10.38 -18.27
CA LEU A 36 -15.64 9.69 -17.10
C LEU A 36 -17.15 9.44 -17.27
N ASP A 37 -17.61 8.31 -16.76
CA ASP A 37 -19.02 7.94 -16.78
C ASP A 37 -19.83 8.84 -15.80
N GLU A 38 -20.68 9.73 -16.35
CA GLU A 38 -21.45 10.71 -15.58
C GLU A 38 -22.37 10.05 -14.51
N PRO A 39 -23.10 8.96 -14.81
CA PRO A 39 -23.81 8.17 -13.79
C PRO A 39 -22.90 7.66 -12.67
N ALA A 40 -21.71 7.14 -12.99
CA ALA A 40 -20.76 6.67 -11.98
C ALA A 40 -20.26 7.81 -11.09
N ILE A 41 -19.90 8.97 -11.66
CA ILE A 41 -19.47 10.15 -10.90
C ILE A 41 -20.59 10.63 -9.98
N SER A 42 -21.82 10.71 -10.47
CA SER A 42 -22.96 11.17 -9.66
C SER A 42 -23.21 10.28 -8.43
N LYS A 43 -22.95 8.98 -8.57
CA LYS A 43 -23.16 7.99 -7.52
C LYS A 43 -21.97 7.85 -6.56
N HIS A 44 -20.74 7.89 -7.07
CA HIS A 44 -19.53 7.53 -6.33
C HIS A 44 -18.57 8.70 -6.11
N GLY A 45 -18.68 9.76 -6.90
CA GLY A 45 -17.74 10.86 -6.94
C GLY A 45 -16.49 10.55 -7.76
N VAL A 46 -15.54 11.49 -7.74
CA VAL A 46 -14.22 11.39 -8.36
C VAL A 46 -13.19 11.95 -7.39
N VAL A 47 -12.01 11.33 -7.30
CA VAL A 47 -10.89 11.87 -6.53
C VAL A 47 -10.08 12.78 -7.42
N ILE A 48 -9.87 14.02 -6.97
CA ILE A 48 -8.94 14.98 -7.60
C ILE A 48 -7.90 15.35 -6.55
N GLU A 49 -6.64 15.01 -6.83
CA GLU A 49 -5.52 15.24 -5.93
C GLU A 49 -4.35 15.92 -6.66
N GLU A 50 -3.43 16.50 -5.88
CA GLU A 50 -2.16 16.99 -6.40
C GLU A 50 -1.33 15.80 -6.91
N ASN A 51 -0.82 15.88 -8.15
CA ASN A 51 0.06 14.84 -8.66
C ASN A 51 1.45 15.00 -8.04
N LEU A 52 2.00 13.89 -7.56
CA LEU A 52 3.36 13.83 -7.04
C LEU A 52 4.27 13.09 -8.02
N ASP A 53 5.50 13.58 -8.13
CA ASP A 53 6.62 12.95 -8.80
C ASP A 53 7.51 12.21 -7.77
N ASP A 54 8.34 11.29 -8.24
CA ASP A 54 9.26 10.47 -7.42
C ASP A 54 8.57 9.80 -6.21
N VAL A 55 7.37 9.27 -6.43
CA VAL A 55 6.52 8.74 -5.35
C VAL A 55 7.08 7.42 -4.81
N VAL A 56 7.31 7.41 -3.49
CA VAL A 56 7.44 6.20 -2.70
C VAL A 56 6.09 5.93 -2.02
N THR A 57 5.59 4.69 -2.13
CA THR A 57 4.40 4.27 -1.39
C THR A 57 4.81 3.40 -0.22
N TYR A 58 4.45 3.82 0.98
CA TYR A 58 4.64 3.07 2.20
C TYR A 58 3.37 2.33 2.60
N SER A 59 3.52 1.11 3.09
CA SER A 59 2.47 0.41 3.83
C SER A 59 2.66 0.65 5.31
N VAL A 60 1.71 1.29 5.98
CA VAL A 60 1.69 1.43 7.45
C VAL A 60 0.49 0.68 7.99
N GLY A 61 0.66 -0.20 8.97
CA GLY A 61 -0.46 -0.99 9.43
C GLY A 61 -0.26 -1.75 10.72
N THR A 62 -1.33 -2.42 11.13
CA THR A 62 -1.37 -3.32 12.28
C THR A 62 -2.24 -4.54 11.97
N THR A 63 -1.79 -5.70 12.43
CA THR A 63 -2.51 -6.97 12.29
C THR A 63 -2.56 -7.69 13.63
N ARG A 64 -3.71 -8.28 13.95
CA ARG A 64 -3.95 -9.08 15.14
C ARG A 64 -4.37 -10.49 14.77
N LEU A 65 -3.59 -11.48 15.21
CA LEU A 65 -3.87 -12.90 15.02
C LEU A 65 -3.60 -13.64 16.33
N PHE A 66 -4.50 -14.55 16.72
CA PHE A 66 -4.35 -15.40 17.91
C PHE A 66 -4.06 -14.66 19.23
N GLY A 67 -4.58 -13.44 19.39
CA GLY A 67 -4.35 -12.61 20.58
C GLY A 67 -3.03 -11.82 20.55
N GLU A 68 -2.16 -12.09 19.58
CA GLU A 68 -0.94 -11.32 19.32
C GLU A 68 -1.22 -10.17 18.36
N ALA A 69 -0.47 -9.08 18.50
CA ALA A 69 -0.51 -7.93 17.61
C ALA A 69 0.88 -7.65 17.04
N ILE A 70 0.91 -7.31 15.76
CA ILE A 70 2.06 -6.70 15.10
C ILE A 70 1.67 -5.35 14.54
N SER A 71 2.63 -4.46 14.42
CA SER A 71 2.51 -3.21 13.68
C SER A 71 3.73 -3.03 12.82
N TYR A 72 3.57 -2.35 11.70
CA TYR A 72 4.62 -2.29 10.69
C TYR A 72 4.56 -1.01 9.88
N TRP A 73 5.72 -0.65 9.35
CA TRP A 73 5.84 0.19 8.17
C TRP A 73 6.59 -0.59 7.11
N GLY A 74 6.47 -0.22 5.85
CA GLY A 74 7.21 -0.89 4.78
C GLY A 74 7.10 -0.13 3.49
N THR A 75 7.89 -0.55 2.50
CA THR A 75 7.89 0.07 1.16
C THR A 75 7.25 -0.89 0.17
N GLN A 76 6.29 -0.36 -0.58
CA GLN A 76 5.64 -1.07 -1.69
C GLN A 76 6.52 -1.04 -2.93
N ARG A 77 6.44 -2.09 -3.72
CA ARG A 77 7.14 -2.22 -5.01
C ARG A 77 6.12 -2.39 -6.11
N LEU A 78 6.42 -1.79 -7.26
CA LEU A 78 5.68 -2.02 -8.48
C LEU A 78 6.42 -3.06 -9.33
N THR A 79 5.66 -3.80 -10.14
CA THR A 79 6.16 -4.78 -11.11
C THR A 79 5.35 -4.69 -12.39
N THR A 80 5.79 -5.39 -13.42
CA THR A 80 5.07 -5.49 -14.69
C THR A 80 4.26 -6.78 -14.72
N ASN A 81 2.96 -6.68 -15.01
CA ASN A 81 2.09 -7.85 -15.12
C ASN A 81 2.19 -8.53 -16.50
N ASN A 82 1.43 -9.62 -16.69
CA ASN A 82 1.35 -10.36 -17.95
C ASN A 82 0.88 -9.54 -19.17
N SER A 83 0.22 -8.40 -18.97
CA SER A 83 -0.23 -7.49 -20.04
C SER A 83 0.71 -6.30 -20.27
N GLY A 84 1.86 -6.25 -19.59
CA GLY A 84 2.79 -5.13 -19.67
C GLY A 84 2.42 -3.91 -18.82
N ALA A 85 1.36 -3.99 -18.01
CA ALA A 85 0.93 -2.90 -17.14
C ALA A 85 1.72 -2.88 -15.83
N THR A 86 1.97 -1.69 -15.29
CA THR A 86 2.58 -1.50 -13.97
C THR A 86 1.54 -1.77 -12.88
N VAL A 87 1.81 -2.75 -12.02
CA VAL A 87 0.93 -3.17 -10.92
C VAL A 87 1.71 -3.32 -9.63
N TYR A 88 1.01 -3.56 -8.52
CA TYR A 88 1.65 -3.95 -7.26
C TYR A 88 2.46 -5.25 -7.42
N GLY A 89 3.71 -5.23 -6.97
CA GLY A 89 4.65 -6.34 -7.07
C GLY A 89 5.13 -6.89 -5.73
N GLY A 90 4.69 -6.34 -4.60
CA GLY A 90 5.15 -6.76 -3.29
C GLY A 90 5.39 -5.61 -2.32
N SER A 91 5.73 -5.97 -1.08
CA SER A 91 6.14 -5.02 -0.04
C SER A 91 7.24 -5.62 0.82
N THR A 92 8.18 -4.78 1.22
CA THR A 92 9.11 -5.09 2.32
C THR A 92 8.61 -4.40 3.57
N LEU A 93 8.23 -5.18 4.59
CA LEU A 93 7.69 -4.69 5.86
C LEU A 93 8.72 -4.83 6.97
N HIS A 94 8.94 -3.75 7.71
CA HIS A 94 9.61 -3.73 9.00
C HIS A 94 8.56 -3.82 10.09
N VAL A 95 8.51 -4.98 10.73
CA VAL A 95 7.45 -5.39 11.65
C VAL A 95 7.97 -5.38 13.07
N VAL A 96 7.17 -4.83 13.99
CA VAL A 96 7.41 -4.88 15.43
C VAL A 96 6.23 -5.50 16.15
N ARG A 97 6.49 -6.13 17.30
CA ARG A 97 5.41 -6.58 18.19
C ARG A 97 4.64 -5.39 18.75
N GLY A 98 3.34 -5.57 18.90
CA GLY A 98 2.45 -4.64 19.57
C GLY A 98 1.75 -3.67 18.63
N SER A 99 1.44 -2.50 19.17
CA SER A 99 0.47 -1.57 18.59
C SER A 99 1.11 -0.48 17.73
N LEU A 100 0.26 0.33 17.09
CA LEU A 100 0.70 1.48 16.29
C LEU A 100 1.48 2.51 17.13
N GLU A 101 1.18 2.65 18.43
CA GLU A 101 1.95 3.49 19.34
C GLU A 101 3.39 2.98 19.51
N ARG A 102 3.57 1.65 19.51
CA ARG A 102 4.91 1.06 19.53
C ARG A 102 5.66 1.38 18.24
N LEU A 103 4.99 1.28 17.09
CA LEU A 103 5.55 1.64 15.79
C LEU A 103 5.99 3.11 15.75
N ALA A 104 5.16 4.03 16.26
CA ALA A 104 5.48 5.45 16.33
C ALA A 104 6.68 5.77 17.24
N SER A 105 7.03 4.89 18.17
CA SER A 105 8.13 5.09 19.13
C SER A 105 9.52 4.70 18.61
N LEU A 106 9.64 4.22 17.36
CA LEU A 106 10.88 3.65 16.83
C LEU A 106 11.98 4.68 16.52
N GLY A 107 11.67 5.98 16.50
CA GLY A 107 12.65 7.04 16.25
C GLY A 107 13.20 6.98 14.82
N LEU A 108 12.29 6.98 13.84
CA LEU A 108 12.61 6.83 12.42
C LEU A 108 12.95 8.18 11.76
N ALA A 109 13.43 8.14 10.52
CA ALA A 109 13.67 9.35 9.74
C ALA A 109 12.38 10.19 9.60
N ASP A 110 12.52 11.53 9.62
CA ASP A 110 11.39 12.46 9.72
C ASP A 110 10.30 12.25 8.67
N GLU A 111 10.65 11.93 7.42
CA GLU A 111 9.70 11.66 6.34
C GLU A 111 8.83 10.43 6.66
N LEU A 112 9.48 9.33 7.05
CA LEU A 112 8.80 8.09 7.38
C LEU A 112 7.96 8.23 8.66
N GLN A 113 8.48 8.94 9.66
CA GLN A 113 7.73 9.23 10.89
C GLN A 113 6.47 10.05 10.58
N GLN A 114 6.56 11.07 9.72
CA GLN A 114 5.39 11.82 9.27
C GLN A 114 4.36 10.94 8.56
N GLY A 115 4.81 9.97 7.75
CA GLY A 115 3.92 9.00 7.11
C GLY A 115 3.18 8.12 8.12
N ILE A 116 3.91 7.59 9.10
CA ILE A 116 3.35 6.77 10.18
C ILE A 116 2.34 7.59 11.00
N ASP A 117 2.70 8.80 11.41
CA ASP A 117 1.83 9.67 12.22
C ASP A 117 0.52 9.99 11.49
N LYS A 118 0.57 10.20 10.16
CA LYS A 118 -0.63 10.44 9.35
C LYS A 118 -1.52 9.19 9.26
N ALA A 119 -0.93 8.01 9.08
CA ALA A 119 -1.69 6.75 9.09
C ALA A 119 -2.35 6.49 10.45
N ILE A 120 -1.64 6.76 11.56
CA ILE A 120 -2.18 6.63 12.92
C ILE A 120 -3.32 7.63 13.16
N ALA A 121 -3.15 8.89 12.73
CA ALA A 121 -4.21 9.89 12.83
C ALA A 121 -5.45 9.48 12.03
N TYR A 122 -5.28 8.91 10.84
CA TYR A 122 -6.37 8.36 10.05
C TYR A 122 -7.08 7.21 10.78
N ASP A 123 -6.32 6.22 11.28
CA ASP A 123 -6.84 5.07 12.06
C ASP A 123 -7.67 5.52 13.27
N ALA A 124 -7.16 6.52 14.01
CA ALA A 124 -7.83 7.07 15.17
C ALA A 124 -9.14 7.79 14.81
N ILE A 125 -9.16 8.55 13.70
CA ILE A 125 -10.37 9.22 13.22
C ILE A 125 -11.43 8.19 12.82
N VAL A 126 -11.08 7.19 12.03
CA VAL A 126 -12.03 6.14 11.63
C VAL A 126 -12.56 5.43 12.86
N SER A 127 -11.69 4.97 13.76
CA SER A 127 -12.10 4.21 14.95
C SER A 127 -13.05 5.01 15.84
N ARG A 128 -12.88 6.35 15.88
CA ARG A 128 -13.80 7.24 16.62
C ARG A 128 -15.16 7.40 15.94
N ILE A 129 -15.19 7.49 14.61
CA ILE A 129 -16.43 7.70 13.84
C ILE A 129 -17.21 6.39 13.68
N TYR A 130 -16.52 5.26 13.62
CA TYR A 130 -17.08 3.93 13.42
C TYR A 130 -16.63 2.97 14.55
N PRO A 131 -17.12 3.16 15.79
CA PRO A 131 -16.65 2.40 16.95
C PRO A 131 -16.96 0.90 16.88
N ASP A 132 -18.00 0.51 16.13
CA ASP A 132 -18.40 -0.88 15.95
C ASP A 132 -17.66 -1.58 14.80
N LEU A 133 -16.81 -0.85 14.06
CA LEU A 133 -16.00 -1.42 13.00
C LEU A 133 -14.93 -2.33 13.58
N LEU A 134 -14.96 -3.60 13.19
CA LEU A 134 -13.99 -4.61 13.58
C LEU A 134 -13.13 -5.02 12.38
N ALA A 135 -11.84 -4.75 12.46
CA ALA A 135 -10.85 -5.19 11.49
C ALA A 135 -9.59 -5.70 12.21
N SER A 136 -9.32 -7.00 12.07
CA SER A 136 -8.11 -7.63 12.62
C SER A 136 -6.84 -7.23 11.88
N ARG A 137 -6.95 -6.84 10.62
CA ARG A 137 -5.87 -6.28 9.80
C ARG A 137 -6.27 -4.89 9.33
N ARG A 138 -5.40 -3.90 9.55
CA ARG A 138 -5.56 -2.55 9.04
C ARG A 138 -4.28 -2.05 8.42
N ASN A 139 -4.31 -1.78 7.11
CA ASN A 139 -3.20 -1.22 6.35
C ASN A 139 -3.60 0.13 5.74
N TYR A 140 -2.63 1.03 5.64
CA TYR A 140 -2.75 2.34 5.05
C TYR A 140 -1.63 2.53 4.04
N ASP A 141 -2.01 2.86 2.80
CA ASP A 141 -1.06 3.19 1.76
C ASP A 141 -0.76 4.69 1.89
N VAL A 142 0.50 5.02 2.15
CA VAL A 142 0.97 6.38 2.37
C VAL A 142 1.92 6.77 1.25
N ALA A 143 1.58 7.79 0.47
CA ALA A 143 2.49 8.34 -0.51
C ALA A 143 3.40 9.37 0.15
N ALA A 144 4.69 9.32 -0.19
CA ALA A 144 5.64 10.41 -0.05
C ALA A 144 6.21 10.71 -1.44
N GLY A 145 6.22 11.97 -1.83
CA GLY A 145 6.75 12.39 -3.13
C GLY A 145 6.93 13.90 -3.20
N VAL A 146 7.40 14.37 -4.34
CA VAL A 146 7.59 15.80 -4.57
C VAL A 146 6.54 16.35 -5.51
N THR A 147 6.12 17.57 -5.24
CA THR A 147 5.29 18.35 -6.17
C THR A 147 6.15 18.81 -7.35
N SER A 148 5.49 19.20 -8.45
CA SER A 148 6.19 19.76 -9.63
C SER A 148 7.00 21.04 -9.37
N TYR A 149 6.85 21.65 -8.19
CA TYR A 149 7.59 22.83 -7.73
C TYR A 149 8.58 22.52 -6.60
N GLY A 150 8.83 21.25 -6.33
CA GLY A 150 9.91 20.78 -5.44
C GLY A 150 9.56 20.67 -3.96
N GLU A 151 8.30 20.89 -3.56
CA GLU A 151 7.89 20.65 -2.17
C GLU A 151 7.59 19.16 -1.92
N CYS A 152 8.08 18.61 -0.81
CA CYS A 152 7.71 17.27 -0.36
C CYS A 152 6.27 17.24 0.18
N ARG A 153 5.51 16.23 -0.21
CA ARG A 153 4.15 15.95 0.27
C ARG A 153 4.06 14.50 0.72
N ILE A 154 3.43 14.31 1.87
CA ILE A 154 3.22 13.00 2.48
C ILE A 154 1.75 12.90 2.88
N GLY A 155 1.07 11.82 2.50
CA GLY A 155 -0.36 11.64 2.77
C GLY A 155 -0.83 10.21 2.66
N VAL A 156 -1.86 9.87 3.44
CA VAL A 156 -2.58 8.59 3.30
C VAL A 156 -3.40 8.66 2.01
N LEU A 157 -3.12 7.74 1.09
CA LEU A 157 -3.87 7.60 -0.17
C LEU A 157 -5.15 6.80 0.04
N GLU A 158 -5.02 5.62 0.66
CA GLU A 158 -6.15 4.71 0.84
C GLU A 158 -5.96 3.78 2.05
N GLN A 159 -7.05 3.15 2.47
CA GLN A 159 -7.07 2.10 3.48
C GLN A 159 -7.30 0.73 2.82
N SER A 160 -6.67 -0.30 3.36
CA SER A 160 -6.83 -1.69 2.92
C SER A 160 -6.99 -2.63 4.12
N TRP A 161 -8.23 -2.89 4.51
CA TRP A 161 -8.58 -3.75 5.66
C TRP A 161 -9.10 -5.13 5.25
N ARG A 162 -8.37 -5.75 4.31
CA ARG A 162 -8.62 -7.12 3.83
C ARG A 162 -7.30 -7.84 3.66
N ALA A 163 -7.32 -9.16 3.49
CA ALA A 163 -6.13 -9.87 3.02
C ALA A 163 -5.72 -9.32 1.63
N GLY A 164 -4.41 -9.17 1.42
CA GLY A 164 -3.85 -8.58 0.21
C GLY A 164 -2.39 -8.96 -0.01
N GLY A 165 -1.73 -8.29 -0.96
CA GLY A 165 -0.37 -8.64 -1.37
C GLY A 165 0.69 -8.51 -0.25
N ALA A 166 0.45 -7.69 0.77
CA ALA A 166 1.33 -7.56 1.94
C ALA A 166 1.09 -8.64 3.01
N SER A 167 -0.06 -9.34 2.98
CA SER A 167 -0.44 -10.30 4.03
C SER A 167 0.51 -11.48 4.14
N GLY A 168 1.19 -11.85 3.05
CA GLY A 168 2.25 -12.84 3.11
C GLY A 168 3.40 -12.45 4.03
N ALA A 169 3.88 -11.20 3.94
CA ALA A 169 4.92 -10.68 4.81
C ALA A 169 4.46 -10.56 6.27
N GLU A 170 3.19 -10.22 6.50
CA GLU A 170 2.61 -10.20 7.85
C GLU A 170 2.58 -11.58 8.50
N ILE A 171 2.18 -12.62 7.75
CA ILE A 171 2.16 -14.01 8.25
C ILE A 171 3.59 -14.47 8.55
N ALA A 172 4.54 -14.26 7.63
CA ALA A 172 5.94 -14.60 7.87
C ALA A 172 6.50 -13.87 9.11
N ALA A 173 6.11 -12.62 9.35
CA ALA A 173 6.51 -11.90 10.55
C ALA A 173 5.92 -12.51 11.83
N PHE A 174 4.65 -12.92 11.82
CA PHE A 174 4.07 -13.67 12.94
C PHE A 174 4.83 -14.97 13.20
N GLU A 175 5.15 -15.75 12.17
CA GLU A 175 5.91 -17.00 12.30
C GLU A 175 7.32 -16.74 12.84
N ALA A 176 8.03 -15.75 12.31
CA ALA A 176 9.37 -15.37 12.74
C ALA A 176 9.41 -14.94 14.22
N LEU A 177 8.44 -14.11 14.62
CA LEU A 177 8.30 -13.68 16.01
C LEU A 177 7.86 -14.86 16.90
N ALA A 178 6.98 -15.75 16.45
CA ALA A 178 6.61 -16.92 17.24
C ALA A 178 7.79 -17.87 17.50
N ARG A 179 8.73 -17.99 16.54
CA ARG A 179 9.95 -18.81 16.69
C ARG A 179 10.92 -18.29 17.75
N ASP A 180 11.00 -16.98 17.95
CA ASP A 180 11.88 -16.36 18.94
C ASP A 180 11.13 -15.31 19.80
N PRO A 181 10.68 -15.69 21.01
CA PRO A 181 10.03 -14.77 21.95
C PRO A 181 10.91 -13.57 22.37
N GLY A 182 12.23 -13.69 22.31
CA GLY A 182 13.16 -12.59 22.60
C GLY A 182 13.25 -11.55 21.47
N ARG A 183 12.83 -11.92 20.26
CA ARG A 183 12.81 -11.03 19.11
C ARG A 183 11.63 -10.07 19.19
N SER A 184 11.94 -8.78 19.06
CA SER A 184 10.95 -7.69 19.11
C SER A 184 10.59 -7.10 17.74
N ALA A 185 11.42 -7.37 16.73
CA ALA A 185 11.24 -6.87 15.36
C ALA A 185 11.78 -7.86 14.32
N VAL A 186 11.20 -7.84 13.12
CA VAL A 186 11.60 -8.64 11.97
C VAL A 186 11.34 -7.85 10.68
N THR A 187 12.13 -8.10 9.66
CA THR A 187 11.85 -7.59 8.31
C THR A 187 11.41 -8.76 7.42
N CYS A 188 10.26 -8.63 6.78
CA CYS A 188 9.74 -9.64 5.85
C CYS A 188 9.37 -8.96 4.54
N MET A 189 9.63 -9.62 3.41
CA MET A 189 9.15 -9.16 2.11
C MET A 189 8.19 -10.17 1.50
N SER A 190 7.12 -9.69 0.87
CA SER A 190 6.31 -10.46 -0.07
C SER A 190 6.52 -9.93 -1.48
N MET A 191 6.51 -10.82 -2.46
CA MET A 191 6.78 -10.50 -3.86
C MET A 191 5.83 -11.27 -4.79
N GLU A 192 5.44 -10.62 -5.88
CA GLU A 192 4.68 -11.20 -6.98
C GLU A 192 5.49 -11.09 -8.29
N ILE A 193 5.79 -12.24 -8.90
CA ILE A 193 6.41 -12.34 -10.23
C ILE A 193 5.33 -12.78 -11.20
N TYR A 194 5.04 -11.95 -12.20
CA TYR A 194 4.09 -12.25 -13.26
C TYR A 194 4.83 -12.82 -14.47
N GLY A 195 4.18 -13.71 -15.22
CA GLY A 195 4.72 -14.33 -16.43
C GLY A 195 5.54 -15.60 -16.19
N GLU A 196 6.00 -15.81 -14.95
CA GLU A 196 6.89 -16.93 -14.62
C GLU A 196 6.34 -17.76 -13.46
N VAL A 197 6.25 -19.06 -13.70
CA VAL A 197 5.95 -20.08 -12.69
C VAL A 197 7.28 -20.60 -12.16
N ASP A 198 7.35 -20.89 -10.86
CA ASP A 198 8.52 -21.40 -10.15
C ASP A 198 9.73 -20.46 -10.16
N ALA A 199 9.47 -19.15 -10.23
CA ALA A 199 10.48 -18.10 -10.31
C ALA A 199 10.96 -17.56 -8.94
N ALA A 200 10.50 -18.15 -7.84
CA ALA A 200 10.87 -17.68 -6.51
C ALA A 200 12.37 -17.95 -6.24
N PRO A 201 13.11 -17.00 -5.64
CA PRO A 201 14.49 -17.23 -5.20
C PRO A 201 14.62 -18.40 -4.22
N ASN A 202 15.79 -19.04 -4.21
CA ASN A 202 16.10 -20.09 -3.23
C ASN A 202 15.93 -19.58 -1.79
N GLY A 203 15.32 -20.41 -0.93
CA GLY A 203 15.03 -20.04 0.46
C GLY A 203 13.75 -19.25 0.65
N SER A 204 13.03 -18.93 -0.42
CA SER A 204 11.70 -18.33 -0.32
C SER A 204 10.65 -19.35 0.13
N ILE A 205 9.64 -18.87 0.85
CA ILE A 205 8.42 -19.64 1.08
C ILE A 205 7.45 -19.27 -0.05
N ILE A 206 7.13 -20.24 -0.90
CA ILE A 206 6.22 -20.07 -2.03
C ILE A 206 4.78 -20.24 -1.54
N TYR A 207 3.95 -19.21 -1.72
CA TYR A 207 2.52 -19.26 -1.40
C TYR A 207 1.67 -19.63 -2.61
N TYR A 208 2.13 -19.28 -3.80
CA TYR A 208 1.48 -19.63 -5.04
C TYR A 208 2.50 -19.71 -6.17
N SER A 209 2.38 -20.72 -7.02
CA SER A 209 3.15 -20.84 -8.26
C SER A 209 2.27 -21.59 -9.26
N GLY A 210 1.84 -20.92 -10.32
CA GLY A 210 0.90 -21.52 -11.28
C GLY A 210 0.28 -20.51 -12.23
N VAL A 211 -0.81 -20.92 -12.90
CA VAL A 211 -1.57 -20.08 -13.81
C VAL A 211 -2.85 -19.63 -13.11
N ASP A 212 -2.89 -18.36 -12.71
CA ASP A 212 -4.07 -17.75 -12.11
C ASP A 212 -5.11 -17.47 -13.21
N PRO A 213 -6.40 -17.76 -12.99
CA PRO A 213 -7.44 -17.59 -14.01
C PRO A 213 -7.67 -16.13 -14.43
N VAL A 214 -7.22 -15.15 -13.62
CA VAL A 214 -7.37 -13.72 -13.89
C VAL A 214 -6.03 -13.10 -14.26
N ALA A 215 -5.00 -13.33 -13.45
CA ALA A 215 -3.69 -12.73 -13.62
C ALA A 215 -2.79 -13.46 -14.64
N GLY A 216 -3.10 -14.72 -14.98
CA GLY A 216 -2.25 -15.56 -15.82
C GLY A 216 -1.11 -16.22 -15.04
N PRO A 217 -0.04 -16.68 -15.71
CA PRO A 217 1.12 -17.29 -15.07
C PRO A 217 1.73 -16.35 -14.01
N MET A 218 1.95 -16.83 -12.80
CA MET A 218 2.61 -16.06 -11.75
C MET A 218 3.18 -16.92 -10.61
N THR A 219 4.12 -16.33 -9.89
CA THR A 219 4.68 -16.84 -8.63
C THR A 219 4.51 -15.78 -7.54
N LYS A 220 3.99 -16.17 -6.36
CA LYS A 220 3.94 -15.35 -5.14
C LYS A 220 4.75 -16.02 -4.04
N TYR A 221 5.66 -15.27 -3.44
CA TYR A 221 6.52 -15.78 -2.39
C TYR A 221 6.77 -14.75 -1.29
N VAL A 222 7.29 -15.22 -0.17
CA VAL A 222 7.76 -14.40 0.94
C VAL A 222 9.18 -14.79 1.33
N MET A 223 9.91 -13.83 1.91
CA MET A 223 11.18 -14.06 2.56
C MET A 223 11.24 -13.28 3.87
N GLU A 224 11.75 -13.94 4.91
CA GLU A 224 12.30 -13.23 6.07
C GLU A 224 13.70 -12.71 5.69
N LEU A 225 13.97 -11.45 6.00
CA LEU A 225 15.26 -10.82 5.73
C LEU A 225 16.11 -10.80 7.00
N GLU A 226 17.40 -11.04 6.81
CA GLU A 226 18.42 -10.95 7.87
C GLU A 226 18.56 -9.53 8.41
#